data_AF-A0A2M8NFJ0-F1
#
_entry.id   AF-A0A2M8NFJ0-F1
#
_cell.length_a   1.000
_cell.length_b   1.000
_cell.length_c   1.000
_cell.angle_alpha   90.00
_cell.angle_beta   90.00
_cell.angle_gamma   90.00
#
_symmetry.space_group_name_H-M   'P 1'
#
loop_
_entity.id
_entity.type
_entity.pdbx_description
1 polymer ?
#
loop_
_entity_poly.entity_id
_entity_poly.type
_entity_poly.pdbx_seq_one_letter_code
_entity_poly.pdbx_strand_id
1 'polypeptide(L)'
;IALANWDGKPVDVEIPFKPARVVLQDFTGVPVVVDLAALRSAMARLGGDPKKINPIVPVDLVIDHSVQVDRFGTSLAIIQNAELEFERNRERYEFLHWGQKAFNNFKVVPPATGIVHQVNLEYLAKVVQIFDVDGEPTAMFDTLVGTDSHTTMINGLGVLGWG
;
A
#
# COMPACT_ATOMS: atom_id res chain seq x y z
N ILE A 1 -4.57 -8.93 -29.71
CA ILE A 1 -4.98 -10.21 -29.10
C ILE A 1 -5.70 -9.87 -27.81
N ALA A 2 -6.94 -10.33 -27.60
CA ALA A 2 -7.61 -10.14 -26.32
C ALA A 2 -7.04 -11.15 -25.32
N LEU A 3 -6.82 -10.74 -24.06
CA LEU A 3 -6.31 -11.60 -22.99
C LEU A 3 -7.07 -12.95 -22.89
N ALA A 4 -8.38 -12.93 -23.16
CA ALA A 4 -9.24 -14.10 -23.18
C ALA A 4 -8.85 -15.20 -24.19
N ASN A 5 -8.11 -14.85 -25.25
CA ASN A 5 -7.65 -15.77 -26.30
C ASN A 5 -6.16 -16.09 -26.20
N TRP A 6 -5.52 -15.81 -25.07
CA TRP A 6 -4.10 -16.07 -24.88
C TRP A 6 -3.82 -17.58 -24.80
N ASP A 7 -2.87 -18.06 -25.62
CA ASP A 7 -2.50 -19.48 -25.73
C ASP A 7 -1.26 -19.86 -24.89
N GLY A 8 -0.81 -18.96 -24.01
CA GLY A 8 0.36 -19.17 -23.16
C GLY A 8 1.70 -18.74 -23.79
N LYS A 9 1.72 -18.33 -25.06
CA LYS A 9 2.97 -17.92 -25.73
C LYS A 9 3.30 -16.44 -25.47
N PRO A 10 4.59 -16.07 -25.42
CA PRO A 10 4.98 -14.68 -25.37
C PRO A 10 4.43 -13.92 -26.57
N VAL A 11 3.85 -12.76 -26.31
CA VAL A 11 3.37 -11.83 -27.33
C VAL A 11 3.92 -10.45 -27.02
N ASP A 12 4.38 -9.74 -28.05
CA ASP A 12 4.88 -8.37 -27.93
C ASP A 12 3.70 -7.39 -28.04
N VAL A 13 2.83 -7.43 -27.03
CA VAL A 13 1.60 -6.61 -26.94
C VAL A 13 1.42 -6.14 -25.50
N GLU A 14 1.21 -4.84 -25.31
CA GLU A 14 0.85 -4.28 -24.02
C GLU A 14 -0.62 -4.52 -23.68
N ILE A 15 -0.90 -4.88 -22.43
CA ILE A 15 -2.25 -5.12 -21.92
C ILE A 15 -2.45 -4.29 -20.66
N PRO A 16 -3.53 -3.48 -20.56
CA PRO A 16 -3.81 -2.73 -19.36
C PRO A 16 -4.21 -3.67 -18.23
N PHE A 17 -3.66 -3.43 -17.04
CA PHE A 17 -4.03 -4.12 -15.82
C PHE A 17 -4.45 -3.09 -14.76
N LYS A 18 -5.63 -3.28 -14.17
CA LYS A 18 -6.14 -2.44 -13.08
C LYS A 18 -6.19 -3.29 -11.82
N PRO A 19 -5.25 -3.12 -10.88
CA PRO A 19 -5.26 -3.89 -9.64
C PRO A 19 -6.45 -3.48 -8.77
N ALA A 20 -6.91 -4.40 -7.92
CA ALA A 20 -8.00 -4.17 -6.98
C ALA A 20 -7.59 -3.24 -5.82
N ARG A 21 -6.30 -3.21 -5.46
CA ARG A 21 -5.72 -2.37 -4.39
C ARG A 21 -4.22 -2.15 -4.57
N VAL A 22 -3.63 -1.31 -3.71
CA VAL A 22 -2.18 -1.08 -3.62
C VAL A 22 -1.71 -1.32 -2.19
N VAL A 23 -0.49 -1.85 -2.02
CA VAL A 23 0.16 -1.96 -0.71
C VAL A 23 1.49 -1.19 -0.70
N LEU A 24 1.75 -0.44 0.35
CA LEU A 24 2.96 0.34 0.53
C LEU A 24 3.66 -0.07 1.82
N GLN A 25 4.98 0.09 1.85
CA GLN A 25 5.78 0.09 3.08
C GLN A 25 6.29 1.52 3.35
N ASP A 26 6.75 1.85 4.55
CA ASP A 26 6.98 3.25 4.96
C ASP A 26 8.14 3.96 4.24
N PHE A 27 9.17 3.28 3.75
CA PHE A 27 10.28 3.89 3.00
C PHE A 27 9.85 4.38 1.62
N THR A 28 9.01 3.62 0.91
CA THR A 28 8.48 4.01 -0.41
C THR A 28 7.16 4.75 -0.30
N GLY A 29 6.37 4.46 0.73
CA GLY A 29 5.06 5.05 0.96
C GLY A 29 5.12 6.51 1.40
N VAL A 30 6.13 6.91 2.19
CA VAL A 30 6.32 8.33 2.53
C VAL A 30 6.52 9.19 1.26
N PRO A 31 7.46 8.87 0.35
CA PRO A 31 7.58 9.55 -0.94
C PRO A 31 6.26 9.60 -1.74
N VAL A 32 5.50 8.51 -1.79
CA VAL A 32 4.20 8.49 -2.49
C VAL A 32 3.22 9.51 -1.89
N VAL A 33 3.14 9.62 -0.56
CA VAL A 33 2.27 10.61 0.09
C VAL A 33 2.78 12.04 -0.15
N VAL A 34 4.09 12.26 -0.18
CA VAL A 34 4.70 13.54 -0.58
C VAL A 34 4.31 13.90 -2.01
N ASP A 35 4.40 12.96 -2.95
CA ASP A 35 4.05 13.17 -4.35
C ASP A 35 2.56 13.52 -4.50
N LEU A 36 1.67 12.82 -3.79
CA LEU A 36 0.24 13.17 -3.78
C LEU A 36 -0.01 14.57 -3.23
N ALA A 37 0.70 14.98 -2.17
CA ALA A 37 0.60 16.34 -1.63
C ALA A 37 1.14 17.40 -2.60
N ALA A 38 2.24 17.11 -3.30
CA ALA A 38 2.81 17.96 -4.33
C ALA A 38 1.88 18.10 -5.54
N LEU A 39 1.26 16.99 -5.99
CA LEU A 39 0.27 16.98 -7.06
C LEU A 39 -0.98 17.78 -6.70
N ARG A 40 -1.46 17.69 -5.45
CA ARG A 40 -2.54 18.56 -4.95
C ARG A 40 -2.18 20.04 -5.03
N SER A 41 -0.96 20.37 -4.61
CA SER A 41 -0.46 21.75 -4.67
C SER A 41 -0.33 22.25 -6.11
N ALA A 42 0.12 21.39 -7.04
CA ALA A 42 0.19 21.71 -8.46
C ALA A 42 -1.20 21.91 -9.08
N MET A 43 -2.15 21.03 -8.78
CA MET A 43 -3.54 21.14 -9.22
C MET A 43 -4.17 22.47 -8.78
N ALA A 44 -3.94 22.88 -7.53
CA ALA A 44 -4.42 24.16 -7.00
C ALA A 44 -3.84 25.36 -7.77
N ARG A 45 -2.52 25.37 -8.03
CA ARG A 45 -1.86 26.45 -8.78
C ARG A 45 -2.35 26.58 -10.22
N LEU A 46 -2.83 25.48 -10.81
CA LEU A 46 -3.43 25.46 -12.15
C LEU A 46 -4.93 25.81 -12.14
N GLY A 47 -5.52 26.15 -10.98
CA GLY A 47 -6.93 26.50 -10.84
C GLY A 47 -7.89 25.31 -10.83
N GLY A 48 -7.37 24.08 -10.73
CA GLY A 48 -8.17 22.86 -10.61
C GLY A 48 -8.55 22.52 -9.17
N ASP A 49 -9.36 21.49 -8.99
CA ASP A 49 -9.75 20.98 -7.67
C ASP A 49 -8.71 19.96 -7.16
N PRO A 50 -7.94 20.27 -6.08
CA PRO A 50 -6.95 19.35 -5.52
C PRO A 50 -7.55 18.06 -5.00
N LYS A 51 -8.84 18.04 -4.62
CA LYS A 51 -9.48 16.82 -4.09
C LYS A 51 -9.60 15.71 -5.14
N LYS A 52 -9.50 16.05 -6.43
CA LYS A 52 -9.41 15.05 -7.51
C LYS A 52 -8.12 14.22 -7.46
N ILE A 53 -7.07 14.72 -6.81
CA ILE A 53 -5.86 13.93 -6.52
C ILE A 53 -6.14 13.10 -5.27
N ASN A 54 -6.61 11.87 -5.49
CA ASN A 54 -6.91 10.90 -4.46
C ASN A 54 -6.75 9.47 -4.99
N PRO A 55 -6.35 8.49 -4.15
CA PRO A 55 -6.41 7.09 -4.53
C PRO A 55 -7.81 6.66 -4.96
N ILE A 56 -7.89 5.96 -6.09
CA ILE A 56 -9.15 5.43 -6.64
C ILE A 56 -9.47 4.03 -6.14
N VAL A 57 -8.44 3.28 -5.75
CA VAL A 57 -8.54 1.95 -5.14
C VAL A 57 -8.03 2.02 -3.69
N PRO A 58 -8.36 1.05 -2.83
CA PRO A 58 -7.78 0.93 -1.50
C PRO A 58 -6.25 0.91 -1.55
N VAL A 59 -5.64 1.63 -0.60
CA VAL A 59 -4.19 1.70 -0.41
C VAL A 59 -3.91 1.48 1.07
N ASP A 60 -3.20 0.40 1.38
CA ASP A 60 -2.75 0.10 2.73
C ASP A 60 -1.24 0.33 2.83
N LEU A 61 -0.81 1.26 3.68
CA LEU A 61 0.59 1.49 4.01
C LEU A 61 0.92 0.82 5.34
N VAL A 62 1.91 -0.06 5.36
CA VAL A 62 2.41 -0.71 6.58
C VAL A 62 3.72 -0.07 7.01
N ILE A 63 3.83 0.28 8.29
CA ILE A 63 5.07 0.79 8.88
C ILE A 63 5.84 -0.39 9.48
N ASP A 64 6.93 -0.78 8.84
CA ASP A 64 7.72 -1.96 9.21
C ASP A 64 9.24 -1.82 8.95
N HIS A 65 9.69 -0.81 8.20
CA HIS A 65 11.11 -0.56 7.89
C HIS A 65 11.79 0.45 8.83
N SER A 66 11.09 0.91 9.85
CA SER A 66 11.54 1.96 10.77
C SER A 66 12.23 1.43 12.04
N VAL A 67 11.87 0.24 12.50
CA VAL A 67 12.41 -0.36 13.73
C VAL A 67 13.84 -0.87 13.50
N GLN A 68 14.71 -0.65 14.49
CA GLN A 68 16.09 -1.14 14.48
C GLN A 68 16.37 -1.95 15.75
N VAL A 69 17.35 -2.87 15.66
CA VAL A 69 17.77 -3.69 16.80
C VAL A 69 18.88 -2.96 17.58
N ASP A 70 18.52 -1.90 18.32
CA ASP A 70 19.45 -1.16 19.18
C ASP A 70 19.78 -1.89 20.50
N ARG A 71 18.83 -2.71 20.95
CA ARG A 71 18.91 -3.56 22.14
C ARG A 71 18.45 -4.96 21.78
N PHE A 72 19.11 -5.97 22.34
CA PHE A 72 18.80 -7.39 22.12
C PHE A 72 19.09 -8.22 23.37
N GLY A 73 18.54 -9.43 23.44
CA GLY A 73 18.86 -10.42 24.49
C GLY A 73 18.28 -10.13 25.88
N THR A 74 17.35 -9.16 26.02
CA THR A 74 16.68 -8.86 27.28
C THR A 74 15.17 -8.73 27.07
N SER A 75 14.39 -8.92 28.14
CA SER A 75 12.93 -8.73 28.11
C SER A 75 12.50 -7.28 27.83
N LEU A 76 13.40 -6.31 28.05
CA LEU A 76 13.15 -4.88 27.80
C LEU A 76 13.46 -4.45 26.36
N ALA A 77 14.14 -5.29 25.57
CA ALA A 77 14.63 -4.93 24.25
C ALA A 77 13.51 -4.44 23.31
N ILE A 78 12.34 -5.10 23.32
CA ILE A 78 11.22 -4.73 22.45
C ILE A 78 10.67 -3.33 22.77
N ILE A 79 10.53 -2.99 24.06
CA ILE A 79 10.03 -1.69 24.49
C ILE A 79 11.05 -0.60 24.16
N GLN A 80 12.32 -0.84 24.48
CA GLN A 80 13.39 0.14 24.24
C GLN A 80 13.61 0.43 22.75
N ASN A 81 13.55 -0.60 21.90
CA ASN A 81 13.67 -0.41 20.44
C ASN A 81 12.46 0.35 19.88
N ALA A 82 11.25 0.08 20.37
CA ALA A 82 10.04 0.80 19.95
C ALA A 82 10.06 2.29 20.37
N GLU A 83 10.55 2.59 21.57
CA GLU A 83 10.74 3.97 22.03
C GLU A 83 11.73 4.74 21.13
N LEU A 84 12.89 4.13 20.83
CA LEU A 84 13.89 4.73 19.93
C LEU A 84 13.38 4.88 18.49
N GLU A 85 12.64 3.90 18.00
CA GLU A 85 11.99 3.96 16.69
C GLU A 85 11.05 5.18 16.61
N PHE A 86 10.20 5.38 17.62
CA PHE A 86 9.24 6.48 17.65
C PHE A 86 9.95 7.83 17.77
N GLU A 87 10.97 7.93 18.61
CA GLU A 87 11.79 9.15 18.74
C GLU A 87 12.42 9.55 17.40
N ARG A 88 13.02 8.61 16.69
CA ARG A 88 13.73 8.84 15.42
C ARG A 88 12.80 9.15 14.25
N ASN A 89 11.60 8.57 14.23
CA ASN A 89 10.70 8.63 13.08
C ASN A 89 9.43 9.48 13.31
N ARG A 90 9.39 10.24 14.40
CA ARG A 90 8.21 11.02 14.80
C ARG A 90 7.61 11.86 13.67
N GLU A 91 8.42 12.64 12.96
CA GLU A 91 7.94 13.49 11.86
C GLU A 91 7.33 12.67 10.72
N ARG A 92 7.95 11.53 10.37
CA ARG A 92 7.43 10.62 9.34
C ARG A 92 6.07 10.05 9.76
N TYR A 93 5.90 9.69 11.02
CA TYR A 93 4.64 9.16 11.53
C TYR A 93 3.54 10.22 11.60
N GLU A 94 3.87 11.45 12.03
CA GLU A 94 2.95 12.58 12.01
C GLU A 94 2.51 12.89 10.57
N PHE A 95 3.43 12.84 9.60
CA PHE A 95 3.12 13.03 8.18
C PHE A 95 2.22 11.93 7.61
N LEU A 96 2.50 10.65 7.89
CA LEU A 96 1.64 9.53 7.48
C LEU A 96 0.26 9.58 8.14
N HIS A 97 0.20 10.00 9.41
CA HIS A 97 -1.06 10.19 10.13
C HIS A 97 -1.89 11.33 9.52
N TRP A 98 -1.25 12.41 9.08
CA TRP A 98 -1.90 13.44 8.27
C TRP A 98 -2.40 12.85 6.94
N GLY A 99 -1.59 12.07 6.23
CA GLY A 99 -1.94 11.43 4.96
C GLY A 99 -3.20 10.58 5.07
N GLN A 100 -3.32 9.75 6.12
CA GLN A 100 -4.51 8.95 6.42
C GLN A 100 -5.79 9.78 6.56
N LYS A 101 -5.70 11.02 7.05
CA LYS A 101 -6.86 11.92 7.16
C LYS A 101 -7.10 12.73 5.88
N ALA A 102 -6.05 12.98 5.11
CA ALA A 102 -6.08 13.84 3.94
C ALA A 102 -6.58 13.12 2.67
N PHE A 103 -6.39 11.79 2.58
CA PHE A 103 -6.74 10.99 1.41
C PHE A 103 -7.82 9.95 1.75
N ASN A 104 -8.84 9.83 0.90
CA ASN A 104 -9.79 8.73 0.98
C ASN A 104 -9.13 7.44 0.47
N ASN A 105 -9.63 6.28 0.91
CA ASN A 105 -9.10 4.96 0.55
C ASN A 105 -7.63 4.73 0.95
N PHE A 106 -7.07 5.56 1.82
CA PHE A 106 -5.70 5.44 2.30
C PHE A 106 -5.69 5.11 3.78
N LYS A 107 -5.10 3.97 4.14
CA LYS A 107 -5.00 3.48 5.52
C LYS A 107 -3.53 3.26 5.88
N VAL A 108 -3.19 3.55 7.13
CA VAL A 108 -1.86 3.32 7.70
C VAL A 108 -1.97 2.27 8.80
N VAL A 109 -1.25 1.17 8.64
CA VAL A 109 -1.04 0.16 9.67
C VAL A 109 0.14 0.63 10.54
N PRO A 110 -0.07 0.80 11.86
CA PRO A 110 0.94 1.38 12.75
C PRO A 110 2.16 0.46 12.93
N PRO A 111 3.29 1.02 13.43
CA PRO A 111 4.49 0.25 13.74
C PRO A 111 4.20 -0.86 14.78
N ALA A 112 5.11 -1.83 14.85
CA ALA A 112 5.03 -3.00 15.72
C ALA A 112 3.79 -3.91 15.51
N THR A 113 3.06 -3.76 14.39
CA THR A 113 1.98 -4.68 14.01
C THR A 113 2.51 -5.93 13.31
N GLY A 114 3.61 -5.81 12.56
CA GLY A 114 4.20 -6.89 11.77
C GLY A 114 4.88 -6.34 10.51
N ILE A 115 5.39 -7.24 9.67
CA ILE A 115 5.97 -6.88 8.37
C ILE A 115 4.91 -6.87 7.27
N VAL A 116 5.07 -6.00 6.28
CA VAL A 116 4.08 -5.68 5.23
C VAL A 116 3.49 -6.93 4.57
N HIS A 117 4.32 -7.90 4.23
CA HIS A 117 3.87 -9.10 3.51
C HIS A 117 3.15 -10.11 4.41
N GLN A 118 3.57 -10.23 5.67
CA GLN A 118 2.89 -11.09 6.64
C GLN A 118 1.52 -10.49 7.03
N VAL A 119 1.48 -9.19 7.32
CA VAL A 119 0.23 -8.45 7.56
C VAL A 119 -0.70 -8.53 6.34
N ASN A 120 -0.14 -8.49 5.13
CA ASN A 120 -0.91 -8.66 3.91
C ASN A 120 -1.57 -10.05 3.84
N LEU A 121 -0.82 -11.12 4.10
CA LEU A 121 -1.34 -12.49 4.09
C LEU A 121 -2.37 -12.75 5.20
N GLU A 122 -2.11 -12.27 6.41
CA GLU A 122 -2.89 -12.63 7.60
C GLU A 122 -4.11 -11.72 7.82
N TYR A 123 -4.11 -10.51 7.27
CA TYR A 123 -5.12 -9.49 7.62
C TYR A 123 -5.66 -8.68 6.44
N LEU A 124 -4.81 -8.18 5.54
CA LEU A 124 -5.25 -7.27 4.47
C LEU A 124 -5.90 -8.00 3.30
N ALA A 125 -5.34 -9.14 2.90
CA ALA A 125 -5.81 -9.92 1.75
C ALA A 125 -7.28 -10.29 1.90
N LYS A 126 -8.02 -10.13 0.81
CA LYS A 126 -9.45 -10.48 0.75
C LYS A 126 -9.71 -11.73 -0.05
N VAL A 127 -8.80 -12.11 -0.95
CA VAL A 127 -8.94 -13.19 -1.94
C VAL A 127 -10.03 -12.88 -2.97
N VAL A 128 -11.23 -12.53 -2.51
CA VAL A 128 -12.34 -11.98 -3.29
C VAL A 128 -12.83 -10.70 -2.63
N GLN A 129 -13.02 -9.64 -3.40
CA GLN A 129 -13.55 -8.35 -2.97
C GLN A 129 -14.89 -8.08 -3.66
N ILE A 130 -15.76 -7.32 -3.00
CA ILE A 130 -17.01 -6.82 -3.61
C ILE A 130 -16.78 -5.37 -4.02
N PHE A 131 -16.94 -5.09 -5.30
CA PHE A 131 -16.92 -3.74 -5.86
C PHE A 131 -18.32 -3.35 -6.31
N ASP A 132 -18.63 -2.06 -6.22
CA ASP A 132 -19.77 -1.49 -6.92
C ASP A 132 -19.35 -1.25 -8.38
N VAL A 133 -19.98 -1.96 -9.30
CA VAL A 133 -19.79 -1.79 -10.74
C VAL A 133 -21.14 -1.41 -11.33
N ASP A 134 -21.26 -0.15 -11.74
CA ASP A 134 -22.47 0.43 -12.32
C ASP A 134 -23.72 0.28 -11.43
N GLY A 135 -23.55 0.37 -10.10
CA GLY A 135 -24.62 0.25 -9.10
C GLY A 135 -24.90 -1.18 -8.65
N GLU A 136 -24.18 -2.17 -9.18
CA GLU A 136 -24.38 -3.59 -8.85
C GLU A 136 -23.18 -4.16 -8.06
N PRO A 137 -23.43 -4.88 -6.95
CA PRO A 137 -22.39 -5.51 -6.18
C PRO A 137 -21.77 -6.68 -6.97
N THR A 138 -20.51 -6.50 -7.38
CA THR A 138 -19.78 -7.44 -8.21
C THR A 138 -18.60 -8.03 -7.44
N ALA A 139 -18.56 -9.36 -7.36
CA ALA A 139 -17.41 -10.08 -6.80
C ALA A 139 -16.26 -10.11 -7.81
N MET A 140 -15.07 -9.68 -7.37
CA MET A 140 -13.85 -9.68 -8.18
C MET A 140 -12.70 -10.28 -7.39
N PHE A 141 -11.73 -10.89 -8.07
CA PHE A 141 -10.52 -11.38 -7.43
C PHE A 141 -9.72 -10.24 -6.81
N ASP A 142 -9.18 -10.49 -5.62
CA ASP A 142 -8.17 -9.61 -5.04
C ASP A 142 -6.91 -9.64 -5.93
N THR A 143 -6.40 -8.46 -6.25
CA THR A 143 -5.17 -8.27 -7.00
C THR A 143 -4.49 -7.00 -6.53
N LEU A 144 -3.16 -6.95 -6.55
CA LEU A 144 -2.46 -5.75 -6.11
C LEU A 144 -1.13 -5.53 -6.81
N VAL A 145 -0.72 -4.27 -6.81
CA VAL A 145 0.69 -3.90 -6.95
C VAL A 145 1.18 -3.35 -5.62
N GLY A 146 2.44 -3.61 -5.31
CA GLY A 146 3.12 -3.07 -4.15
C GLY A 146 4.24 -2.13 -4.53
N THR A 147 4.86 -1.49 -3.55
CA THR A 147 6.12 -0.77 -3.73
C THR A 147 7.29 -1.49 -3.05
N ASP A 148 7.18 -2.82 -2.98
CA ASP A 148 8.19 -3.73 -2.45
C ASP A 148 8.26 -4.98 -3.32
N SER A 149 9.48 -5.42 -3.68
CA SER A 149 9.68 -6.55 -4.60
C SER A 149 9.09 -7.86 -4.11
N HIS A 150 8.94 -8.03 -2.79
CA HIS A 150 8.39 -9.25 -2.19
C HIS A 150 6.86 -9.24 -2.10
N THR A 151 6.16 -8.23 -2.66
CA THR A 151 4.70 -8.27 -2.79
C THR A 151 4.21 -9.54 -3.50
N THR A 152 5.07 -10.16 -4.32
CA THR A 152 4.86 -11.49 -4.91
C THR A 152 4.59 -12.61 -3.89
N MET A 153 4.92 -12.44 -2.61
CA MET A 153 4.60 -13.41 -1.53
C MET A 153 3.10 -13.70 -1.45
N ILE A 154 2.26 -12.71 -1.78
CA ILE A 154 0.80 -12.83 -1.73
C ILE A 154 0.23 -13.85 -2.74
N ASN A 155 1.01 -14.18 -3.79
CA ASN A 155 0.63 -15.16 -4.80
C ASN A 155 0.45 -16.56 -4.20
N GLY A 156 1.10 -16.85 -3.05
CA GLY A 156 0.89 -18.10 -2.31
C GLY A 156 -0.54 -18.29 -1.79
N LEU A 157 -1.34 -17.21 -1.71
CA LEU A 157 -2.75 -17.23 -1.32
C LEU A 157 -3.71 -17.17 -2.53
N GLY A 158 -3.19 -17.28 -3.76
CA GLY A 158 -4.00 -17.17 -4.98
C GLY A 158 -4.42 -15.75 -5.35
N VAL A 159 -3.82 -14.74 -4.72
CA VAL A 159 -4.00 -13.31 -5.04
C VAL A 159 -2.90 -12.89 -5.99
N LEU A 160 -3.24 -12.43 -7.19
CA LEU A 160 -2.24 -11.98 -8.17
C LEU A 160 -1.64 -10.63 -7.74
N GLY A 161 -0.34 -10.61 -7.44
CA GLY A 161 0.37 -9.37 -7.16
C GLY A 161 1.88 -9.40 -7.32
N TRP A 162 2.45 -8.21 -7.50
CA TRP A 162 3.89 -7.96 -7.68
C TRP A 162 4.26 -6.55 -7.21
N GLY A 163 5.58 -6.29 -7.09
CA GLY A 163 6.14 -4.99 -6.70
C GLY A 163 6.52 -4.10 -7.87
#